data_AF-A0ABD3CHF5-F1
#
_entry.id   AF-A0ABD3CHF5-F1
#
_cell.length_a   1.000
_cell.length_b   1.000
_cell.length_c   1.000
_cell.angle_alpha   90.00
_cell.angle_beta   90.00
_cell.angle_gamma   90.00
#
_symmetry.space_group_name_H-M   'P 1'
#
loop_
_entity.id
_entity.type
_entity.pdbx_description
1 polymer ?
#
loop_
_entity_poly.entity_id
_entity_poly.type
_entity_poly.pdbx_seq_one_letter_code
_entity_poly.pdbx_strand_id
1 'polypeptide(L)'
;MDWENAHAFCCPGRSKEWTLMLDENRYFYKDCVYSARLKLFFALDGSSLETWDLGDLSSPKLIKVEDFILEDFYCFSSFKWFISKLFCGSKEHLVVVKEDLLLVMQYIMFCVGPDGSCYNEPCSNEPDERNPIYCHHMTIGFDIFKYDDSEKGKFKYLDSSSLGGLAIFVGLHSHSVAIQATQFPGVKPNSVYFTDVYETGDLEGDESTHEIQLRGHDIGIYNYQDKTVSPCYYPCDVPSLKTILPAPIWF
;
A
#
# COMPACT_ATOMS: atom_id res chain seq x y z
N MET A 1 0.27 -24.93 -15.25
CA MET A 1 -0.58 -23.75 -14.98
C MET A 1 -0.71 -23.73 -13.50
N ASP A 2 0.12 -22.93 -12.84
CA ASP A 2 0.04 -22.72 -11.40
C ASP A 2 -1.09 -21.73 -11.17
N TRP A 3 -2.13 -22.18 -10.46
CA TRP A 3 -3.35 -21.43 -10.18
C TRP A 3 -3.18 -20.44 -9.02
N GLU A 4 -1.96 -20.24 -8.53
CA GLU A 4 -1.68 -19.57 -7.26
C GLU A 4 -2.04 -18.09 -7.25
N ASN A 5 -2.28 -17.47 -8.41
CA ASN A 5 -2.53 -16.02 -8.53
C ASN A 5 -3.84 -15.63 -9.25
N ALA A 6 -4.74 -16.58 -9.49
CA ALA A 6 -6.03 -16.26 -10.12
C ALA A 6 -6.98 -15.60 -9.11
N HIS A 7 -7.53 -14.44 -9.44
CA HIS A 7 -8.62 -13.88 -8.65
C HIS A 7 -9.87 -14.74 -8.78
N ALA A 8 -10.59 -14.90 -7.68
CA ALA A 8 -11.90 -15.52 -7.68
C ALA A 8 -12.84 -14.70 -6.79
N PHE A 9 -14.12 -14.68 -7.13
CA PHE A 9 -15.14 -14.08 -6.28
C PHE A 9 -16.25 -15.08 -5.96
N CYS A 10 -16.88 -14.86 -4.82
CA CYS A 10 -18.10 -15.54 -4.42
C CYS A 10 -19.06 -14.50 -3.86
N CYS A 11 -20.36 -14.71 -4.07
CA CYS A 11 -21.40 -13.91 -3.42
C CYS A 11 -22.11 -14.78 -2.39
N PRO A 12 -21.75 -14.65 -1.09
CA PRO A 12 -22.43 -15.36 -0.01
C PRO A 12 -23.95 -15.17 -0.10
N GLY A 13 -24.68 -16.29 -0.08
CA GLY A 13 -26.15 -16.30 -0.17
C GLY A 13 -26.72 -16.31 -1.59
N ARG A 14 -25.90 -16.11 -2.64
CA ARG A 14 -26.30 -16.26 -4.06
C ARG A 14 -25.53 -17.36 -4.79
N SER A 15 -24.29 -17.61 -4.39
CA SER A 15 -23.46 -18.70 -4.90
C SER A 15 -22.89 -19.53 -3.75
N LYS A 16 -22.62 -20.81 -4.01
CA LYS A 16 -21.84 -21.70 -3.14
C LYS A 16 -20.46 -22.03 -3.74
N GLU A 17 -20.20 -21.53 -4.94
CA GLU A 17 -19.01 -21.81 -5.72
C GLU A 17 -18.25 -20.50 -5.96
N TRP A 18 -16.93 -20.63 -6.11
CA TRP A 18 -16.04 -19.54 -6.49
C TRP A 18 -16.02 -19.41 -8.01
N THR A 19 -16.30 -18.21 -8.52
CA THR A 19 -16.15 -17.90 -9.95
C THR A 19 -14.76 -17.33 -10.17
N LEU A 20 -13.98 -17.95 -11.06
CA LEU A 20 -12.66 -17.46 -11.44
C LEU A 20 -12.77 -16.23 -12.34
N MET A 21 -11.95 -15.22 -12.05
CA MET A 21 -11.65 -14.09 -12.93
C MET A 21 -10.29 -14.37 -13.56
N LEU A 22 -10.31 -14.96 -14.75
CA LEU A 22 -9.09 -15.36 -15.45
C LEU A 22 -8.52 -14.19 -16.25
N ASP A 23 -7.27 -13.85 -15.98
CA ASP A 23 -6.33 -13.35 -16.99
C ASP A 23 -5.13 -14.31 -17.00
N GLU A 24 -4.93 -15.01 -18.12
CA GLU A 24 -3.89 -16.04 -18.27
C GLU A 24 -2.47 -15.46 -18.37
N ASN A 25 -2.31 -14.13 -18.46
CA ASN A 25 -1.02 -13.48 -18.72
C ASN A 25 -0.47 -12.62 -17.57
N ARG A 26 -1.14 -12.53 -16.41
CA ARG A 26 -0.73 -11.60 -15.33
C ARG A 26 -0.34 -12.33 -14.06
N TYR A 27 0.85 -11.97 -13.57
CA TYR A 27 1.54 -12.80 -12.59
C TYR A 27 1.16 -12.48 -11.14
N PHE A 28 0.83 -11.24 -10.76
CA PHE A 28 0.44 -10.89 -9.37
C PHE A 28 -0.39 -9.60 -9.27
N TYR A 29 -1.59 -9.67 -8.68
CA TYR A 29 -2.35 -8.49 -8.29
C TYR A 29 -1.88 -7.97 -6.94
N LYS A 30 -1.84 -6.64 -6.80
CA LYS A 30 -1.35 -5.96 -5.59
C LYS A 30 -2.47 -5.60 -4.62
N ASP A 31 -3.62 -5.20 -5.14
CA ASP A 31 -4.78 -4.77 -4.34
C ASP A 31 -6.07 -4.86 -5.16
N CYS A 32 -7.23 -4.95 -4.51
CA CYS A 32 -8.53 -4.92 -5.17
C CYS A 32 -9.64 -4.37 -4.29
N VAL A 33 -10.61 -3.68 -4.90
CA VAL A 33 -11.76 -3.09 -4.20
C VAL A 33 -13.03 -3.12 -5.04
N TYR A 34 -14.18 -3.18 -4.38
CA TYR A 34 -15.47 -3.02 -5.03
C TYR A 34 -16.07 -1.63 -4.75
N SER A 35 -16.42 -0.89 -5.81
CA SER A 35 -17.14 0.37 -5.70
C SER A 35 -18.65 0.14 -5.76
N ALA A 36 -19.35 0.34 -4.64
CA ALA A 36 -20.80 0.20 -4.60
C ALA A 36 -21.55 1.22 -5.49
N ARG A 37 -20.97 2.42 -5.70
CA ARG A 37 -21.54 3.46 -6.56
C ARG A 37 -21.47 3.05 -8.03
N LEU A 38 -20.28 2.71 -8.50
CA LEU A 38 -20.04 2.33 -9.89
C LEU A 38 -20.61 0.94 -10.18
N LYS A 39 -20.78 0.12 -9.13
CA LYS A 39 -21.09 -1.31 -9.18
C LYS A 39 -20.02 -2.11 -9.92
N LEU A 40 -18.78 -1.63 -9.84
CA LEU A 40 -17.62 -2.17 -10.51
C LEU A 40 -16.60 -2.66 -9.49
N PHE A 41 -15.92 -3.74 -9.85
CA PHE A 41 -14.77 -4.27 -9.15
C PHE A 41 -13.49 -3.75 -9.81
N PHE A 42 -12.55 -3.29 -9.00
CA PHE A 42 -11.27 -2.77 -9.44
C PHE A 42 -10.16 -3.67 -8.93
N ALA A 43 -9.26 -4.07 -9.80
CA ALA A 43 -8.08 -4.85 -9.45
C ALA A 43 -6.83 -4.12 -9.94
N LEU A 44 -5.88 -3.90 -9.04
CA LEU A 44 -4.62 -3.25 -9.32
C LEU A 44 -3.53 -4.31 -9.49
N ASP A 45 -2.82 -4.28 -10.60
CA ASP A 45 -1.56 -5.00 -10.74
C ASP A 45 -0.36 -4.04 -10.63
N GLY A 46 0.85 -4.54 -10.88
CA GLY A 46 2.07 -3.72 -10.81
C GLY A 46 2.16 -2.56 -11.81
N SER A 47 1.27 -2.50 -12.80
CA SER A 47 1.39 -1.64 -14.00
C SER A 47 0.07 -1.09 -14.54
N SER A 48 -1.07 -1.57 -14.05
CA SER A 48 -2.38 -1.28 -14.61
C SER A 48 -3.52 -1.47 -13.62
N LEU A 49 -4.63 -0.80 -13.90
CA LEU A 49 -5.89 -0.94 -13.20
C LEU A 49 -6.87 -1.67 -14.12
N GLU A 50 -7.48 -2.74 -13.62
CA GLU A 50 -8.55 -3.44 -14.29
C GLU A 50 -9.89 -3.07 -13.68
N THR A 51 -10.88 -2.86 -14.53
CA THR A 51 -12.25 -2.56 -14.15
C THR A 51 -13.17 -3.69 -14.64
N TRP A 52 -13.86 -4.33 -13.71
CA TRP A 52 -14.71 -5.50 -13.94
C TRP A 52 -16.17 -5.24 -13.60
N ASP A 53 -17.07 -5.69 -14.47
CA ASP A 53 -18.51 -5.83 -14.18
C ASP A 53 -18.77 -7.22 -13.60
N LEU A 54 -19.21 -7.26 -12.35
CA LEU A 54 -19.62 -8.49 -11.66
C LEU A 54 -21.15 -8.66 -11.59
N GLY A 55 -21.91 -7.91 -12.42
CA GLY A 55 -23.37 -7.95 -12.45
C GLY A 55 -23.93 -9.33 -12.81
N ASP A 56 -23.25 -10.08 -13.67
CA ASP A 56 -23.49 -11.50 -13.92
C ASP A 56 -22.40 -12.35 -13.26
N LEU A 57 -22.75 -12.98 -12.14
CA LEU A 57 -21.81 -13.76 -11.33
C LEU A 57 -21.31 -15.03 -12.03
N SER A 58 -21.97 -15.46 -13.10
CA SER A 58 -21.55 -16.60 -13.92
C SER A 58 -20.66 -16.21 -15.10
N SER A 59 -20.61 -14.90 -15.41
CA SER A 59 -19.87 -14.36 -16.55
C SER A 59 -19.34 -12.96 -16.20
N PRO A 60 -18.33 -12.87 -15.31
CA PRO A 60 -17.67 -11.61 -15.01
C PRO A 60 -17.08 -11.02 -16.29
N LYS A 61 -17.18 -9.70 -16.47
CA LYS A 61 -16.73 -9.02 -17.67
C LYS A 61 -15.66 -7.99 -17.35
N LEU A 62 -14.48 -8.17 -17.94
CA LEU A 62 -13.47 -7.12 -17.98
C LEU A 62 -13.98 -5.99 -18.87
N ILE A 63 -14.25 -4.82 -18.29
CA ILE A 63 -14.71 -3.64 -19.03
C ILE A 63 -13.51 -2.93 -19.63
N LYS A 64 -12.46 -2.77 -18.84
CA LYS A 64 -11.34 -1.89 -19.18
C LYS A 64 -10.08 -2.27 -18.43
N VAL A 65 -8.95 -2.05 -19.09
CA VAL A 65 -7.61 -2.09 -18.53
C VAL A 65 -6.99 -0.72 -18.77
N GLU A 66 -6.53 -0.07 -17.72
CA GLU A 66 -5.80 1.18 -17.80
C GLU A 66 -4.35 0.96 -17.38
N ASP A 67 -3.45 0.92 -18.34
CA ASP A 67 -2.03 0.94 -18.05
C ASP A 67 -1.62 2.33 -17.55
N PHE A 68 -0.82 2.36 -16.49
CA PHE A 68 -0.18 3.57 -16.01
C PHE A 68 1.31 3.33 -15.87
N ILE A 69 2.12 4.31 -16.30
CA ILE A 69 3.55 4.26 -16.08
C ILE A 69 3.79 4.85 -14.69
N LEU A 70 4.41 4.10 -13.77
CA LEU A 70 4.73 4.62 -12.43
C LEU A 70 5.54 5.94 -12.51
N GLU A 71 6.33 6.12 -13.57
CA GLU A 71 7.03 7.37 -13.91
C GLU A 71 6.11 8.59 -14.07
N ASP A 72 4.89 8.40 -14.57
CA ASP A 72 3.90 9.48 -14.69
C ASP A 72 3.47 9.98 -13.30
N PHE A 73 3.45 9.11 -12.31
CA PHE A 73 3.11 9.47 -10.93
C PHE A 73 4.31 10.05 -10.16
N TYR A 74 5.52 9.57 -10.42
CA TYR A 74 6.74 10.14 -9.79
C TYR A 74 7.01 11.59 -10.16
N CYS A 75 6.40 12.10 -11.23
CA CYS A 75 6.48 13.51 -11.64
C CYS A 75 5.85 14.49 -10.64
N PHE A 76 4.91 14.03 -9.81
CA PHE A 76 4.20 14.86 -8.83
C PHE A 76 4.80 14.77 -7.41
N SER A 77 5.68 13.79 -7.20
CA SER A 77 6.24 13.55 -5.87
C SER A 77 7.17 14.69 -5.44
N SER A 78 6.95 15.20 -4.23
CA SER A 78 7.95 15.99 -3.49
C SER A 78 9.23 15.17 -3.21
N PHE A 79 9.16 13.86 -3.45
CA PHE A 79 10.20 12.86 -3.26
C PHE A 79 10.97 12.51 -4.54
N LYS A 80 10.75 13.19 -5.66
CA LYS A 80 11.42 12.88 -6.95
C LYS A 80 12.94 12.79 -6.81
N TRP A 81 13.52 13.66 -5.99
CA TRP A 81 14.95 13.63 -5.69
C TRP A 81 15.35 12.43 -4.81
N PHE A 82 14.55 12.09 -3.81
CA PHE A 82 14.76 10.95 -2.92
C PHE A 82 14.69 9.63 -3.68
N ILE A 83 13.68 9.43 -4.53
CA ILE A 83 13.48 8.22 -5.34
C ILE A 83 14.66 8.01 -6.31
N SER A 84 15.24 9.10 -6.84
CA SER A 84 16.37 9.02 -7.78
C SER A 84 17.73 8.79 -7.11
N LYS A 85 17.84 8.89 -5.78
CA LYS A 85 19.12 8.91 -5.05
C LYS A 85 19.23 7.92 -3.90
N LEU A 86 18.12 7.48 -3.32
CA LEU A 86 18.08 6.52 -2.22
C LEU A 86 17.39 5.22 -2.65
N PHE A 87 17.67 4.13 -1.94
CA PHE A 87 16.90 2.89 -2.02
C PHE A 87 15.48 3.16 -1.48
N CYS A 88 14.59 3.58 -2.38
CA CYS A 88 13.21 3.93 -2.07
C CYS A 88 12.28 3.08 -2.93
N GLY A 89 11.23 2.54 -2.31
CA GLY A 89 10.15 1.81 -2.97
C GLY A 89 8.81 2.52 -2.81
N SER A 90 7.80 2.03 -3.54
CA SER A 90 6.41 2.41 -3.31
C SER A 90 5.53 1.18 -3.07
N LYS A 91 4.48 1.37 -2.28
CA LYS A 91 3.35 0.45 -2.18
C LYS A 91 2.09 1.20 -2.59
N GLU A 92 1.32 0.59 -3.48
CA GLU A 92 0.06 1.15 -3.97
C GLU A 92 -1.13 0.51 -3.25
N HIS A 93 -2.09 1.35 -2.86
CA HIS A 93 -3.33 0.93 -2.20
C HIS A 93 -4.54 1.54 -2.91
N LEU A 94 -5.56 0.73 -3.20
CA LEU A 94 -6.86 1.19 -3.65
C LEU A 94 -7.76 1.45 -2.45
N VAL A 95 -8.30 2.66 -2.36
CA VAL A 95 -9.11 3.09 -1.22
C VAL A 95 -10.48 3.54 -1.69
N VAL A 96 -11.53 2.90 -1.17
CA VAL A 96 -12.91 3.35 -1.41
C VAL A 96 -13.27 4.39 -0.36
N VAL A 97 -13.69 5.57 -0.83
CA VAL A 97 -14.05 6.71 0.01
C VAL A 97 -15.48 7.11 -0.27
N LYS A 98 -16.42 6.57 0.51
CA LYS A 98 -17.86 6.68 0.24
C LYS A 98 -18.19 6.28 -1.19
N GLU A 99 -18.26 7.28 -2.07
CA GLU A 99 -18.64 7.22 -3.46
C GLU A 99 -17.44 7.18 -4.40
N ASP A 100 -16.27 7.65 -3.99
CA ASP A 100 -15.07 7.79 -4.84
C ASP A 100 -14.05 6.66 -4.65
N LEU A 101 -13.15 6.53 -5.62
CA LEU A 101 -11.99 5.64 -5.59
C LEU A 101 -10.72 6.48 -5.56
N LEU A 102 -9.80 6.15 -4.65
CA LEU A 102 -8.47 6.74 -4.57
C LEU A 102 -7.41 5.68 -4.82
N LEU A 103 -6.32 6.08 -5.47
CA LEU A 103 -5.05 5.38 -5.46
C LEU A 103 -4.14 6.11 -4.48
N VAL A 104 -3.67 5.41 -3.46
CA VAL A 104 -2.76 5.94 -2.44
C VAL A 104 -1.41 5.29 -2.64
N MET A 105 -0.41 6.09 -3.00
CA MET A 105 0.98 5.67 -3.11
C MET A 105 1.70 5.96 -1.79
N GLN A 106 2.21 4.91 -1.16
CA GLN A 106 3.02 4.96 0.05
C GLN A 106 4.49 4.84 -0.32
N TYR A 107 5.31 5.82 0.03
CA TYR A 107 6.75 5.80 -0.22
C TYR A 107 7.50 5.24 0.97
N ILE A 108 8.34 4.25 0.72
CA ILE A 108 9.12 3.55 1.74
C ILE A 108 10.61 3.76 1.46
N MET A 109 11.34 4.20 2.47
CA MET A 109 12.79 4.26 2.44
C MET A 109 13.37 3.00 3.08
N PHE A 110 14.29 2.35 2.38
CA PHE A 110 15.06 1.23 2.91
C PHE A 110 16.38 1.72 3.55
N CYS A 111 17.04 0.86 4.32
CA CYS A 111 18.35 1.14 4.91
C CYS A 111 18.36 2.35 5.86
N VAL A 112 17.40 2.39 6.77
CA VAL A 112 17.35 3.39 7.86
C VAL A 112 17.95 2.79 9.12
N GLY A 113 18.95 3.47 9.67
CA GLY A 113 19.61 3.09 10.91
C GLY A 113 18.78 3.42 12.16
N PRO A 114 19.18 2.91 13.34
CA PRO A 114 18.44 3.13 14.58
C PRO A 114 18.27 4.58 15.02
N ASP A 115 19.15 5.46 14.56
CA ASP A 115 19.12 6.90 14.81
C ASP A 115 18.32 7.69 13.75
N GLY A 116 17.71 7.00 12.79
CA GLY A 116 16.98 7.58 11.66
C GLY A 116 17.87 8.03 10.51
N SER A 117 19.18 7.75 10.55
CA SER A 117 20.09 8.06 9.45
C SER A 117 19.91 7.09 8.27
N CYS A 118 20.00 7.60 7.04
CA CYS A 118 19.87 6.79 5.83
C CYS A 118 21.25 6.38 5.32
N TYR A 119 21.41 5.09 4.98
CA TYR A 119 22.61 4.60 4.32
C TYR A 119 22.45 4.62 2.80
N ASN A 120 23.43 5.20 2.08
CA ASN A 120 23.42 5.31 0.62
C ASN A 120 23.84 4.02 -0.10
N GLU A 121 24.27 3.00 0.64
CA GLU A 121 24.68 1.71 0.11
C GLU A 121 23.83 0.62 0.79
N PRO A 122 23.42 -0.42 0.04
CA PRO A 122 22.75 -1.55 0.66
C PRO A 122 23.72 -2.11 1.69
N CYS A 123 23.22 -2.33 2.90
CA CYS A 123 24.06 -2.82 3.97
C CYS A 123 24.78 -4.09 3.48
N SER A 124 26.10 -4.11 3.57
CA SER A 124 26.92 -5.15 2.94
C SER A 124 26.46 -6.54 3.38
N ASN A 125 26.33 -7.47 2.42
CA ASN A 125 25.99 -8.88 2.65
C ASN A 125 26.98 -9.63 3.57
N GLU A 126 28.04 -8.98 4.04
CA GLU A 126 28.95 -9.53 5.04
C GLU A 126 28.55 -8.99 6.42
N PRO A 127 27.88 -9.81 7.26
CA PRO A 127 27.64 -9.45 8.63
C PRO A 127 28.98 -9.33 9.36
N ASP A 128 29.40 -8.12 9.69
CA ASP A 128 30.40 -7.94 10.75
C ASP A 128 29.70 -8.27 12.07
N GLU A 129 30.13 -9.33 12.75
CA GLU A 129 29.63 -9.76 14.06
C GLU A 129 29.61 -8.63 15.11
N ARG A 130 30.35 -7.54 14.87
CA ARG A 130 30.39 -6.35 15.73
C ARG A 130 29.32 -5.29 15.43
N ASN A 131 28.62 -5.38 14.31
CA ASN A 131 27.64 -4.38 13.90
C ASN A 131 26.48 -5.05 13.15
N PRO A 132 25.53 -5.70 13.87
CA PRO A 132 24.34 -6.25 13.24
C PRO A 132 23.67 -5.13 12.44
N ILE A 133 23.54 -5.37 11.14
CA ILE A 133 22.88 -4.46 10.22
C ILE A 133 21.40 -4.41 10.62
N TYR A 134 21.02 -3.38 11.38
CA TYR A 134 19.63 -3.03 11.61
C TYR A 134 19.17 -2.18 10.41
N CYS A 135 18.92 -2.85 9.29
CA CYS A 135 18.32 -2.21 8.13
C CYS A 135 16.80 -2.17 8.35
N HIS A 136 16.29 -1.02 8.81
CA HIS A 136 14.85 -0.78 8.89
C HIS A 136 14.36 -0.15 7.60
N HIS A 137 13.12 -0.46 7.23
CA HIS A 137 12.36 0.37 6.32
C HIS A 137 11.45 1.31 7.10
N MET A 138 11.18 2.47 6.53
CA MET A 138 10.20 3.40 7.08
C MET A 138 9.42 4.11 6.00
N THR A 139 8.16 4.39 6.29
CA THR A 139 7.31 5.20 5.44
C THR A 139 7.73 6.66 5.58
N ILE A 140 8.03 7.28 4.44
CA ILE A 140 8.51 8.67 4.39
C ILE A 140 7.46 9.65 3.85
N GLY A 141 6.43 9.15 3.17
CA GLY A 141 5.38 10.01 2.64
C GLY A 141 4.37 9.31 1.76
N PHE A 142 3.44 10.12 1.25
CA PHE A 142 2.33 9.65 0.43
C PHE A 142 1.97 10.64 -0.66
N ASP A 143 1.63 10.10 -1.83
CA ASP A 143 0.91 10.77 -2.90
C ASP A 143 -0.46 10.12 -3.08
N ILE A 144 -1.49 10.92 -3.37
CA ILE A 144 -2.87 10.45 -3.43
C ILE A 144 -3.47 10.93 -4.74
N PHE A 145 -4.13 10.01 -5.44
CA PHE A 145 -4.77 10.27 -6.71
C PHE A 145 -6.24 9.88 -6.63
N LYS A 146 -7.10 10.71 -7.20
CA LYS A 146 -8.54 10.45 -7.29
C LYS A 146 -8.88 9.89 -8.67
N TYR A 147 -9.65 8.81 -8.69
CA TYR A 147 -10.20 8.25 -9.91
C TYR A 147 -11.21 9.21 -10.53
N ASP A 148 -11.01 9.57 -11.80
CA ASP A 148 -11.91 10.40 -12.58
C ASP A 148 -12.50 9.59 -13.74
N ASP A 149 -13.76 9.18 -13.56
CA ASP A 149 -14.53 8.44 -14.54
C ASP A 149 -14.81 9.28 -15.81
N SER A 150 -14.90 10.61 -15.67
CA SER A 150 -15.19 11.51 -16.80
C SER A 150 -14.04 11.65 -17.79
N GLU A 151 -12.79 11.44 -17.35
CA GLU A 151 -11.59 11.51 -18.17
C GLU A 151 -11.08 10.15 -18.63
N LYS A 152 -12.01 9.28 -19.06
CA LYS A 152 -11.70 7.91 -19.46
C LYS A 152 -11.04 7.14 -18.31
N GLY A 153 -11.55 7.25 -17.09
CA GLY A 153 -11.12 6.45 -15.94
C GLY A 153 -9.63 6.60 -15.61
N LYS A 154 -9.14 7.84 -15.55
CA LYS A 154 -7.75 8.13 -15.17
C LYS A 154 -7.66 8.58 -13.72
N PHE A 155 -6.51 8.32 -13.11
CA PHE A 155 -6.18 8.90 -11.81
C PHE A 155 -5.65 10.33 -11.97
N LYS A 156 -6.22 11.27 -11.22
CA LYS A 156 -5.76 12.66 -11.12
C LYS A 156 -5.09 12.88 -9.78
N TYR A 157 -3.90 13.48 -9.81
CA TYR A 157 -3.19 13.84 -8.58
C TYR A 157 -4.04 14.79 -7.74
N LEU A 158 -4.18 14.48 -6.46
CA LEU A 158 -4.89 15.32 -5.51
C LEU A 158 -3.94 16.40 -5.00
N ASP A 159 -3.69 17.42 -5.82
CA ASP A 159 -2.77 18.54 -5.52
C ASP A 159 -3.28 19.51 -4.42
N SER A 160 -4.32 19.13 -3.68
CA SER A 160 -4.79 19.93 -2.55
C SER A 160 -3.94 19.65 -1.32
N SER A 161 -3.63 20.68 -0.54
CA SER A 161 -3.01 20.54 0.79
C SER A 161 -3.94 19.89 1.84
N SER A 162 -5.06 19.29 1.42
CA SER A 162 -6.13 18.81 2.26
C SER A 162 -6.81 17.60 1.64
N LEU A 163 -7.17 16.63 2.47
CA LEU A 163 -8.00 15.48 2.12
C LEU A 163 -9.49 15.74 2.41
N GLY A 164 -9.89 17.00 2.57
CA GLY A 164 -11.29 17.35 2.85
C GLY A 164 -11.80 16.78 4.17
N GLY A 165 -10.93 16.68 5.19
CA GLY A 165 -11.27 16.13 6.50
C GLY A 165 -11.26 14.61 6.60
N LEU A 166 -10.86 13.91 5.52
CA LEU A 166 -10.73 12.46 5.54
C LEU A 166 -9.54 12.01 6.38
N ALA A 167 -9.70 10.84 7.00
CA ALA A 167 -8.63 10.02 7.50
C ALA A 167 -8.61 8.72 6.70
N ILE A 168 -7.46 8.38 6.13
CA ILE A 168 -7.25 7.21 5.28
C ILE A 168 -6.47 6.18 6.08
N PHE A 169 -6.84 4.91 5.97
CA PHE A 169 -6.20 3.78 6.65
C PHE A 169 -5.71 2.82 5.58
N VAL A 170 -4.39 2.56 5.56
CA VAL A 170 -3.71 1.68 4.60
C VAL A 170 -2.73 0.75 5.34
N GLY A 171 -2.44 -0.41 4.77
CA GLY A 171 -1.55 -1.39 5.40
C GLY A 171 -1.47 -2.68 4.62
N LEU A 172 -0.47 -3.51 4.92
CA LEU A 172 -0.37 -4.84 4.30
C LEU A 172 -1.62 -5.68 4.60
N HIS A 173 -2.17 -6.34 3.56
CA HIS A 173 -3.37 -7.16 3.65
C HIS A 173 -4.60 -6.48 4.30
N SER A 174 -4.59 -5.16 4.43
CA SER A 174 -5.70 -4.40 5.01
C SER A 174 -6.67 -4.00 3.91
N HIS A 175 -7.97 -4.08 4.19
CA HIS A 175 -8.96 -3.43 3.32
C HIS A 175 -8.85 -1.92 3.52
N SER A 176 -8.06 -1.28 2.66
CA SER A 176 -7.81 0.15 2.78
C SER A 176 -9.12 0.94 2.71
N VAL A 177 -9.31 1.85 3.65
CA VAL A 177 -10.57 2.59 3.83
C VAL A 177 -10.30 4.05 4.14
N ALA A 178 -11.23 4.93 3.78
CA ALA A 178 -11.22 6.29 4.30
C ALA A 178 -12.54 6.66 4.96
N ILE A 179 -12.43 7.38 6.08
CA ILE A 179 -13.56 7.83 6.89
C ILE A 179 -13.49 9.35 7.10
N GLN A 180 -14.63 9.96 7.41
CA GLN A 180 -14.67 11.35 7.82
C GLN A 180 -14.23 11.45 9.28
N ALA A 181 -13.11 12.10 9.55
CA ALA A 181 -12.55 12.18 10.91
C ALA A 181 -13.53 12.84 11.90
N THR A 182 -14.38 13.75 11.43
CA THR A 182 -15.43 14.41 12.23
C THR A 182 -16.47 13.44 12.81
N GLN A 183 -16.59 12.23 12.26
CA GLN A 183 -17.49 11.19 12.75
C GLN A 183 -16.89 10.37 13.90
N PHE A 184 -15.57 10.47 14.13
CA PHE A 184 -14.83 9.60 15.06
C PHE A 184 -13.89 10.42 15.95
N PRO A 185 -14.29 10.69 17.22
CA PRO A 185 -13.43 11.36 18.17
C PRO A 185 -12.07 10.65 18.32
N GLY A 186 -10.96 11.39 18.23
CA GLY A 186 -9.60 10.85 18.31
C GLY A 186 -8.95 10.53 16.96
N VAL A 187 -9.72 10.52 15.87
CA VAL A 187 -9.18 10.43 14.51
C VAL A 187 -8.81 11.82 14.02
N LYS A 188 -7.58 11.97 13.52
CA LYS A 188 -7.06 13.24 12.98
C LYS A 188 -7.56 13.42 11.54
N PRO A 189 -8.15 14.57 11.18
CA PRO A 189 -8.48 14.87 9.79
C PRO A 189 -7.20 15.04 8.96
N ASN A 190 -7.34 14.96 7.63
CA ASN A 190 -6.25 15.17 6.67
C ASN A 190 -5.02 14.30 6.97
N SER A 191 -5.26 13.04 7.37
CA SER A 191 -4.21 12.14 7.83
C SER A 191 -4.29 10.78 7.12
N VAL A 192 -3.14 10.15 6.92
CA VAL A 192 -3.02 8.75 6.50
C VAL A 192 -2.45 7.95 7.66
N TYR A 193 -3.24 7.02 8.16
CA TYR A 193 -2.87 6.03 9.15
C TYR A 193 -2.34 4.81 8.41
N PHE A 194 -1.10 4.41 8.69
CA PHE A 194 -0.45 3.34 7.96
C PHE A 194 0.11 2.29 8.90
N THR A 195 0.15 1.05 8.42
CA THR A 195 0.93 -0.03 9.01
C THR A 195 1.99 -0.52 8.02
N ASP A 196 2.82 -1.45 8.50
CA ASP A 196 3.89 -2.06 7.73
C ASP A 196 3.32 -2.72 6.45
N VAL A 197 4.07 -2.65 5.35
CA VAL A 197 3.65 -3.05 4.00
C VAL A 197 4.41 -4.25 3.44
N TYR A 198 5.26 -4.91 4.24
CA TYR A 198 6.00 -6.09 3.81
C TYR A 198 5.68 -7.33 4.65
N GLU A 199 5.41 -8.44 3.97
CA GLU A 199 5.02 -9.70 4.62
C GLU A 199 6.21 -10.30 5.38
N THR A 200 5.94 -11.03 6.44
CA THR A 200 6.98 -11.64 7.27
C THR A 200 7.61 -12.89 6.65
N GLY A 201 7.10 -13.36 5.50
CA GLY A 201 7.47 -14.63 4.86
C GLY A 201 8.16 -14.55 3.48
N ASP A 202 8.25 -13.37 2.84
CA ASP A 202 8.77 -13.25 1.46
C ASP A 202 10.29 -13.46 1.30
N LEU A 203 10.99 -13.83 2.37
CA LEU A 203 12.37 -14.28 2.35
C LEU A 203 12.43 -15.73 2.86
N GLU A 204 11.84 -16.68 2.13
CA GLU A 204 12.17 -18.12 2.26
C GLU A 204 13.59 -18.45 1.73
N GLY A 205 14.45 -17.44 1.61
CA GLY A 205 15.85 -17.58 1.24
C GLY A 205 16.75 -17.42 2.45
N ASP A 206 17.03 -18.55 3.10
CA ASP A 206 18.19 -18.77 3.96
C ASP A 206 18.15 -18.15 5.37
N GLU A 207 17.90 -19.01 6.36
CA GLU A 207 18.13 -18.78 7.80
C GLU A 207 19.58 -18.32 8.11
N SER A 208 20.51 -18.36 7.14
CA SER A 208 21.90 -17.92 7.30
C SER A 208 22.17 -16.43 7.06
N THR A 209 21.20 -15.64 6.59
CA THR A 209 21.37 -14.18 6.57
C THR A 209 20.97 -13.60 7.94
N HIS A 210 21.96 -13.20 8.73
CA HIS A 210 21.79 -12.47 10.00
C HIS A 210 21.16 -11.07 9.85
N GLU A 211 20.38 -10.84 8.79
CA GLU A 211 19.58 -9.65 8.59
C GLU A 211 18.27 -9.81 9.36
N ILE A 212 18.27 -9.43 10.63
CA ILE A 212 17.01 -9.27 11.37
C ILE A 212 16.34 -8.00 10.81
N GLN A 213 15.66 -8.13 9.67
CA GLN A 213 14.74 -7.11 9.20
C GLN A 213 13.59 -7.07 10.21
N LEU A 214 13.67 -6.09 11.12
CA LEU A 214 12.69 -5.87 12.18
C LEU A 214 11.39 -5.36 11.54
N ARG A 215 10.52 -6.30 11.18
CA ARG A 215 9.22 -6.07 10.52
C ARG A 215 8.09 -5.84 11.52
N GLY A 216 7.04 -5.18 11.05
CA GLY A 216 5.83 -4.86 11.78
C GLY A 216 5.92 -3.56 12.59
N HIS A 217 6.99 -2.77 12.43
CA HIS A 217 7.24 -1.55 13.20
C HIS A 217 7.02 -0.26 12.43
N ASP A 218 6.92 -0.32 11.09
CA ASP A 218 6.63 0.85 10.25
C ASP A 218 5.14 1.23 10.36
N ILE A 219 4.77 1.85 11.47
CA ILE A 219 3.39 2.19 11.82
C ILE A 219 3.33 3.65 12.26
N GLY A 220 2.42 4.42 11.68
CA GLY A 220 2.39 5.84 11.92
C GLY A 220 1.15 6.54 11.43
N ILE A 221 1.18 7.86 11.64
CA ILE A 221 0.18 8.80 11.16
C ILE A 221 0.92 9.86 10.35
N TYR A 222 0.69 9.86 9.05
CA TYR A 222 1.14 10.90 8.14
C TYR A 222 0.13 12.03 8.07
N ASN A 223 0.58 13.25 8.38
CA ASN A 223 -0.21 14.46 8.17
C ASN A 223 -0.06 14.90 6.70
N TYR A 224 -1.16 14.83 5.95
CA TYR A 224 -1.14 15.10 4.52
C TYR A 224 -0.91 16.59 4.18
N GLN A 225 -1.28 17.49 5.08
CA GLN A 225 -1.09 18.92 4.91
C GLN A 225 0.36 19.33 5.18
N ASP A 226 0.91 18.90 6.32
CA ASP A 226 2.25 19.28 6.77
C ASP A 226 3.35 18.39 6.19
N LYS A 227 2.98 17.28 5.53
CA LYS A 227 3.87 16.28 4.93
C LYS A 227 4.85 15.68 5.96
N THR A 228 4.33 15.40 7.16
CA THR A 228 5.12 14.87 8.28
C THR A 228 4.59 13.52 8.75
N VAL A 229 5.49 12.63 9.16
CA VAL A 229 5.16 11.36 9.79
C VAL A 229 5.28 11.51 11.30
N SER A 230 4.27 11.04 12.03
CA SER A 230 4.27 10.96 13.49
C SER A 230 4.09 9.51 13.95
N PRO A 231 4.78 9.06 15.01
CA PRO A 231 4.58 7.73 15.56
C PRO A 231 3.13 7.48 15.99
N CYS A 232 2.70 6.23 15.87
CA CYS A 232 1.35 5.76 16.22
C CYS A 232 1.44 4.81 17.41
N TYR A 233 0.88 5.19 18.57
CA TYR A 233 0.55 4.41 19.79
C TYR A 233 1.59 3.44 20.41
N TYR A 234 2.63 3.01 19.71
CA TYR A 234 3.68 2.11 20.14
C TYR A 234 4.98 2.88 20.35
N PRO A 235 5.57 2.86 21.56
CA PRO A 235 6.91 3.39 21.76
C PRO A 235 7.91 2.49 21.04
N CYS A 236 8.64 3.04 20.07
CA CYS A 236 9.75 2.34 19.39
C CYS A 236 11.03 2.54 20.21
N ASP A 237 11.33 1.60 21.11
CA ASP A 237 12.69 1.48 21.66
C ASP A 237 13.52 0.63 20.70
N VAL A 238 14.21 1.28 19.77
CA VAL A 238 14.90 0.63 18.65
C VAL A 238 15.83 -0.53 19.10
N PRO A 239 16.63 -0.38 20.18
CA PRO A 239 17.46 -1.46 20.70
C PRO A 239 16.71 -2.69 21.24
N SER A 240 15.41 -2.59 21.54
CA SER A 240 14.61 -3.70 22.07
C SER A 240 13.52 -4.20 21.12
N LEU A 241 13.49 -3.69 19.88
CA LEU A 241 12.53 -4.13 18.87
C LEU A 241 12.66 -5.63 18.59
N LYS A 242 11.51 -6.29 18.55
CA LYS A 242 11.34 -7.67 18.10
C LYS A 242 10.31 -7.68 16.99
N THR A 243 10.48 -8.53 15.98
CA THR A 243 9.50 -8.67 14.90
C THR A 243 8.10 -8.89 15.47
N ILE A 244 7.12 -8.13 14.96
CA ILE A 244 5.71 -8.25 15.38
C ILE A 244 5.03 -9.25 14.44
N LEU A 245 4.52 -10.35 15.01
CA LEU A 245 3.86 -11.44 14.29
C LEU A 245 2.46 -11.73 14.86
N PRO A 246 1.39 -11.68 14.04
CA PRO A 246 1.36 -11.16 12.68
C PRO A 246 1.62 -9.64 12.64
N ALA A 247 2.05 -9.12 11.49
CA ALA A 247 2.20 -7.67 11.32
C ALA A 247 0.86 -6.95 11.59
N PRO A 248 0.86 -5.75 12.19
CA PRO A 248 -0.39 -5.05 12.47
C PRO A 248 -1.16 -4.67 11.21
N ILE A 249 -2.48 -4.86 11.24
CA ILE A 249 -3.42 -4.53 10.16
C ILE A 249 -4.55 -3.64 10.67
N TRP A 250 -5.19 -2.92 9.77
CA TRP A 250 -6.45 -2.23 10.05
C TRP A 250 -7.64 -3.18 9.81
N PHE A 251 -8.63 -3.14 10.70
CA PHE A 251 -9.87 -3.92 10.63
C PHE A 251 -11.06 -3.07 10.20
#